data_AF-A3VMP2-F1
#
_entry.id   AF-A3VMP2-F1
#
_cell.length_a   1.000
_cell.length_b   1.000
_cell.length_c   1.000
_cell.angle_alpha   90.00
_cell.angle_beta   90.00
_cell.angle_gamma   90.00
#
_symmetry.space_group_name_H-M   'P 1'
#
loop_
_entity.id
_entity.type
_entity.pdbx_description
1 polymer ?
#
loop_
_entity_poly.entity_id
_entity_poly.type
_entity_poly.pdbx_seq_one_letter_code
_entity_poly.pdbx_strand_id
1 'polypeptide(L)'
;MGRIGIFWFLLAVTLLVYGLLVGWAGQDMIALTNGAAIPDLRVTGYGVDDIRALLDGAEPGFPEAYARISRTWDVAVPVLFGVTFAYGIWLGGGAWRWLALVPVVMGLSDLTENALVTQSLLAGPDALDPGTIGRASAATMLKWLLLPVSILLLVATFFKTRARASKG
;
A
#
# COMPACT_ATOMS: atom_id res chain seq x y z
N MET A 1 -21.72 18.75 -2.59
CA MET A 1 -21.22 17.89 -1.49
C MET A 1 -20.23 18.71 -0.67
N GLY A 2 -20.36 18.79 0.67
CA GLY A 2 -19.41 19.55 1.50
C GLY A 2 -18.03 18.89 1.57
N ARG A 3 -17.00 19.60 2.05
CA ARG A 3 -15.60 19.09 2.16
C ARG A 3 -15.52 17.75 2.91
N ILE A 4 -16.29 17.60 3.98
CA ILE A 4 -16.38 16.34 4.75
C ILE A 4 -17.07 15.24 3.95
N GLY A 5 -18.10 15.58 3.16
CA GLY A 5 -18.77 14.63 2.28
C GLY A 5 -17.85 14.10 1.18
N ILE A 6 -16.99 14.95 0.60
CA ILE A 6 -15.95 14.53 -0.37
C ILE A 6 -15.03 13.50 0.27
N PHE A 7 -14.58 13.72 1.51
CA PHE A 7 -13.74 12.75 2.23
C PHE A 7 -14.43 11.39 2.36
N TRP A 8 -15.69 11.36 2.81
CA TRP A 8 -16.42 10.09 2.97
C TRP A 8 -16.65 9.37 1.64
N PHE A 9 -16.93 10.12 0.57
CA PHE A 9 -17.03 9.56 -0.77
C PHE A 9 -15.71 8.93 -1.22
N LEU A 10 -14.59 9.65 -1.08
CA LEU A 10 -13.25 9.15 -1.40
C LEU A 10 -12.91 7.90 -0.59
N LEU A 11 -13.24 7.89 0.71
CA LEU A 11 -13.02 6.73 1.57
C LEU A 11 -13.86 5.53 1.14
N ALA A 12 -15.14 5.73 0.82
CA ALA A 12 -16.00 4.66 0.34
C ALA A 12 -15.46 4.05 -0.96
N VAL A 13 -15.03 4.87 -1.92
CA VAL A 13 -14.39 4.42 -3.16
C VAL A 13 -13.09 3.65 -2.88
N THR A 14 -12.24 4.19 -2.00
CA THR A 14 -10.97 3.54 -1.62
C THR A 14 -11.20 2.16 -1.02
N LEU A 15 -12.13 2.04 -0.08
CA LEU A 15 -12.45 0.78 0.57
C LEU A 15 -13.11 -0.22 -0.38
N LEU A 16 -13.95 0.25 -1.31
CA LEU A 16 -14.53 -0.60 -2.35
C LEU A 16 -13.45 -1.17 -3.27
N VAL A 17 -12.55 -0.32 -3.78
CA VAL A 17 -11.45 -0.77 -4.68
C VAL A 17 -10.51 -1.72 -3.94
N TYR A 18 -10.15 -1.42 -2.70
CA TYR A 18 -9.34 -2.30 -1.87
C TYR A 18 -10.03 -3.65 -1.61
N GLY A 19 -11.33 -3.64 -1.29
CA GLY A 19 -12.12 -4.85 -1.10
C GLY A 19 -12.18 -5.71 -2.36
N LEU A 20 -12.31 -5.09 -3.54
CA LEU A 20 -12.24 -5.79 -4.83
C LEU A 20 -10.85 -6.38 -5.09
N LEU A 21 -9.77 -5.64 -4.81
CA LEU A 21 -8.41 -6.17 -4.92
C LEU A 21 -8.23 -7.41 -4.03
N VAL A 22 -8.52 -7.31 -2.74
CA VAL A 22 -8.29 -8.41 -1.77
C VAL A 22 -9.22 -9.60 -2.03
N GLY A 23 -10.50 -9.34 -2.28
CA GLY A 23 -11.52 -10.37 -2.42
C GLY A 23 -11.51 -11.08 -3.78
N TRP A 24 -10.97 -10.44 -4.82
CA TRP A 24 -10.93 -11.02 -6.15
C TRP A 24 -9.50 -11.29 -6.61
N ALA A 25 -8.70 -10.26 -6.88
CA ALA A 25 -7.34 -10.42 -7.41
C ALA A 25 -6.38 -11.11 -6.41
N GLY A 26 -6.57 -10.87 -5.11
CA GLY A 26 -5.78 -11.48 -4.05
C GLY A 26 -5.97 -13.00 -3.94
N GLN A 27 -7.17 -13.51 -4.28
CA GLN A 27 -7.42 -14.96 -4.24
C GLN A 27 -6.63 -15.70 -5.31
N ASP A 28 -6.50 -15.11 -6.50
CA ASP A 28 -5.66 -15.66 -7.58
C ASP A 28 -4.19 -15.71 -7.16
N MET A 29 -3.69 -14.70 -6.43
CA MET A 29 -2.31 -14.69 -5.92
C MET A 29 -2.08 -15.76 -4.87
N ILE A 30 -3.00 -15.94 -3.92
CA ILE A 30 -2.91 -16.99 -2.91
C ILE A 30 -2.87 -18.38 -3.57
N ALA A 31 -3.67 -18.60 -4.61
CA ALA A 31 -3.65 -19.85 -5.36
C ALA A 31 -2.30 -20.07 -6.06
N LEU A 32 -1.78 -19.05 -6.75
CA LEU A 32 -0.51 -19.15 -7.47
C LEU A 32 0.72 -19.30 -6.56
N THR A 33 0.66 -18.82 -5.31
CA THR A 33 1.76 -18.98 -4.35
C THR A 33 1.59 -20.18 -3.44
N ASN A 34 0.60 -21.05 -3.68
CA ASN A 34 0.27 -22.18 -2.81
C ASN A 34 0.09 -21.76 -1.33
N GLY A 35 -0.47 -20.56 -1.12
CA GLY A 35 -0.69 -19.97 0.21
C GLY A 35 0.52 -19.27 0.82
N ALA A 36 1.68 -19.23 0.15
CA ALA A 36 2.83 -18.46 0.62
C ALA A 36 2.54 -16.96 0.57
N ALA A 37 3.01 -16.23 1.60
CA ALA A 37 2.83 -14.79 1.67
C ALA A 37 3.65 -14.08 0.59
N ILE A 38 2.94 -13.30 -0.24
CA ILE A 38 3.53 -12.38 -1.21
C ILE A 38 4.30 -11.24 -0.51
N PRO A 39 5.30 -10.63 -1.17
CA PRO A 39 6.28 -9.76 -0.50
C PRO A 39 5.67 -8.54 0.19
N ASP A 40 4.66 -7.93 -0.39
CA ASP A 40 3.95 -6.75 0.11
C ASP A 40 3.21 -6.99 1.44
N LEU A 41 2.83 -8.24 1.72
CA LEU A 41 2.17 -8.66 2.97
C LEU A 41 3.15 -8.94 4.12
N ARG A 42 4.46 -8.93 3.87
CA ARG A 42 5.49 -9.23 4.87
C ARG A 42 5.89 -7.98 5.64
N VAL A 43 5.10 -7.69 6.68
CA VAL A 43 5.18 -6.47 7.51
C VAL A 43 6.58 -6.16 8.06
N THR A 44 7.37 -7.19 8.38
CA THR A 44 8.72 -7.05 8.96
C THR A 44 9.84 -7.08 7.92
N GLY A 45 9.52 -7.06 6.63
CA GLY A 45 10.47 -7.19 5.54
C GLY A 45 10.74 -8.63 5.12
N TYR A 46 11.69 -8.80 4.20
CA TYR A 46 12.06 -10.06 3.56
C TYR A 46 13.45 -9.96 2.91
N GLY A 47 14.08 -11.11 2.68
CA GLY A 47 15.39 -11.24 2.05
C GLY A 47 15.35 -11.91 0.67
N VAL A 48 16.54 -12.16 0.12
CA VAL A 48 16.71 -12.87 -1.15
C VAL A 48 16.17 -14.30 -1.05
N ASP A 49 16.46 -14.99 0.05
CA ASP A 49 16.05 -16.37 0.27
C ASP A 49 14.52 -16.52 0.35
N ASP A 50 13.84 -15.51 0.89
CA ASP A 50 12.38 -15.45 0.92
C ASP A 50 11.76 -15.38 -0.47
N ILE A 51 12.34 -14.54 -1.35
CA ILE A 51 11.87 -14.38 -2.73
C ILE A 51 12.21 -15.62 -3.56
N ARG A 52 13.38 -16.22 -3.34
CA ARG A 52 13.75 -17.49 -3.97
C ARG A 52 12.80 -18.61 -3.57
N ALA A 53 12.56 -18.79 -2.27
CA ALA A 53 11.62 -19.79 -1.78
C ALA A 53 10.19 -19.57 -2.30
N LEU A 54 9.77 -18.31 -2.45
CA LEU A 54 8.49 -17.97 -3.08
C LEU A 54 8.45 -18.40 -4.54
N LEU A 55 9.49 -18.10 -5.33
CA LEU A 55 9.56 -18.49 -6.75
C LEU A 55 9.63 -20.00 -6.93
N ASP A 56 10.38 -20.70 -6.08
CA ASP A 56 10.56 -22.16 -6.15
C ASP A 56 9.27 -22.91 -5.76
N GLY A 57 8.43 -22.33 -4.89
CA GLY A 57 7.18 -22.93 -4.41
C GLY A 57 5.92 -22.47 -5.13
N ALA A 58 6.01 -21.46 -6.00
CA ALA A 58 4.88 -20.92 -6.73
C ALA A 58 4.56 -21.73 -8.00
N GLU A 59 3.30 -21.64 -8.43
CA GLU A 59 2.84 -22.18 -9.70
C GLU A 59 3.48 -21.44 -10.89
N PRO A 60 3.69 -22.14 -12.02
CA PRO A 60 4.15 -21.50 -13.24
C PRO A 60 3.25 -20.32 -13.65
N GLY A 61 3.86 -19.20 -14.02
CA GLY A 61 3.13 -17.98 -14.41
C GLY A 61 2.86 -17.00 -13.26
N PHE A 62 3.26 -17.33 -12.02
CA PHE A 62 3.15 -16.41 -10.88
C PHE A 62 3.84 -15.05 -11.14
N PRO A 63 5.09 -14.97 -11.61
CA PRO A 63 5.75 -13.68 -11.89
C PRO A 63 4.98 -12.80 -12.86
N GLU A 64 4.43 -13.37 -13.94
CA GLU A 64 3.65 -12.66 -14.96
C GLU A 64 2.30 -12.21 -14.43
N ALA A 65 1.65 -13.04 -13.60
CA ALA A 65 0.39 -12.70 -12.96
C ALA A 65 0.57 -11.57 -11.94
N TYR A 66 1.60 -11.65 -11.09
CA TYR A 66 1.98 -10.57 -10.18
C TYR A 66 2.32 -9.29 -10.94
N ALA A 67 3.11 -9.37 -12.03
CA ALA A 67 3.46 -8.23 -12.86
C ALA A 67 2.23 -7.52 -13.48
N ARG A 68 1.15 -8.25 -13.73
CA ARG A 68 -0.10 -7.69 -14.25
C ARG A 68 -0.89 -6.95 -13.17
N ILE A 69 -1.00 -7.55 -11.98
CA ILE A 69 -1.74 -6.98 -10.85
C ILE A 69 -1.00 -5.76 -10.28
N SER A 70 0.31 -5.88 -10.06
CA SER A 70 1.21 -4.81 -9.62
C SER A 70 1.10 -3.53 -10.46
N ARG A 71 0.86 -3.65 -11.77
CA ARG A 71 0.75 -2.54 -12.73
C ARG A 71 -0.68 -2.03 -12.94
N THR A 72 -1.68 -2.65 -12.30
CA THR A 72 -3.09 -2.28 -12.44
C THR A 72 -3.70 -1.95 -11.08
N TRP A 73 -4.16 -2.96 -10.35
CA TRP A 73 -4.85 -2.81 -9.07
C TRP A 73 -3.95 -2.23 -7.98
N ASP A 74 -2.70 -2.69 -7.93
CA ASP A 74 -1.69 -2.27 -6.96
C ASP A 74 -1.03 -0.93 -7.32
N VAL A 75 -1.49 -0.28 -8.39
CA VAL A 75 -1.27 1.16 -8.61
C VAL A 75 -2.42 1.96 -8.02
N ALA A 76 -3.66 1.51 -8.22
CA ALA A 76 -4.85 2.25 -7.82
C ALA A 76 -5.00 2.33 -6.29
N VAL A 77 -4.80 1.21 -5.58
CA VAL A 77 -5.01 1.12 -4.14
C VAL A 77 -4.11 2.06 -3.33
N PRO A 78 -2.77 2.03 -3.46
CA PRO A 78 -1.90 2.92 -2.68
C PRO A 78 -2.11 4.40 -3.01
N VAL A 79 -2.45 4.73 -4.26
CA VAL A 79 -2.80 6.10 -4.67
C VAL A 79 -4.10 6.55 -4.00
N LEU A 80 -5.14 5.71 -4.01
CA LEU A 80 -6.43 6.03 -3.39
C LEU A 80 -6.30 6.19 -1.87
N PHE A 81 -5.57 5.31 -1.19
CA PHE A 81 -5.28 5.46 0.24
C PHE A 81 -4.48 6.73 0.53
N GLY A 82 -3.41 6.97 -0.25
CA GLY A 82 -2.58 8.17 -0.12
C GLY A 82 -3.39 9.45 -0.26
N VAL A 83 -4.18 9.58 -1.33
CA VAL A 83 -5.02 10.75 -1.60
C VAL A 83 -6.12 10.91 -0.55
N THR A 84 -6.84 9.84 -0.21
CA THR A 84 -7.96 9.89 0.73
C THR A 84 -7.51 10.32 2.12
N PHE A 85 -6.43 9.71 2.64
CA PHE A 85 -5.92 10.04 3.96
C PHE A 85 -5.26 11.42 3.97
N ALA A 86 -4.50 11.77 2.92
CA ALA A 86 -3.93 13.11 2.78
C ALA A 86 -5.01 14.19 2.79
N TYR A 87 -6.09 13.98 2.01
CA TYR A 87 -7.22 14.90 1.96
C TYR A 87 -7.87 15.05 3.34
N GLY A 88 -8.17 13.94 4.02
CA GLY A 88 -8.75 13.94 5.36
C GLY A 88 -7.90 14.70 6.38
N ILE A 89 -6.58 14.45 6.41
CA ILE A 89 -5.64 15.16 7.29
C ILE A 89 -5.55 16.65 6.94
N TRP A 90 -5.55 16.98 5.64
CA TRP A 90 -5.48 18.36 5.16
C TRP A 90 -6.68 19.23 5.60
N LEU A 91 -7.84 18.62 5.86
CA LEU A 91 -9.00 19.31 6.44
C LEU A 91 -8.71 19.90 7.84
N GLY A 92 -7.70 19.41 8.56
CA GLY A 92 -7.29 19.92 9.87
C GLY A 92 -6.79 21.38 9.86
N GLY A 93 -6.34 21.87 8.70
CA GLY A 93 -5.99 23.28 8.48
C GLY A 93 -4.73 23.77 9.19
N GLY A 94 -4.26 24.96 8.81
CA GLY A 94 -3.00 25.54 9.34
C GLY A 94 -1.80 24.63 9.08
N ALA A 95 -0.83 24.62 10.00
CA ALA A 95 0.37 23.78 9.92
C ALA A 95 0.06 22.26 9.90
N TRP A 96 -1.10 21.83 10.38
CA TRP A 96 -1.51 20.42 10.37
C TRP A 96 -1.61 19.84 8.94
N ARG A 97 -1.79 20.71 7.94
CA ARG A 97 -1.82 20.30 6.52
C ARG A 97 -0.54 19.64 6.03
N TRP A 98 0.60 19.96 6.62
CA TRP A 98 1.88 19.35 6.25
C TRP A 98 1.93 17.86 6.59
N LEU A 99 1.16 17.40 7.59
CA LEU A 99 1.06 16.00 7.95
C LEU A 99 0.34 15.16 6.88
N ALA A 100 -0.33 15.80 5.90
CA ALA A 100 -0.91 15.12 4.75
C ALA A 100 0.16 14.47 3.84
N LEU A 101 1.44 14.86 3.96
CA LEU A 101 2.53 14.21 3.24
C LEU A 101 2.80 12.77 3.72
N VAL A 102 2.43 12.44 4.96
CA VAL A 102 2.65 11.10 5.54
C VAL A 102 1.97 9.99 4.73
N PRO A 103 0.65 10.02 4.48
CA PRO A 103 -0.01 9.02 3.63
C PRO A 103 0.42 9.08 2.15
N VAL A 104 0.93 10.23 1.68
CA VAL A 104 1.52 10.31 0.33
C VAL A 104 2.80 9.47 0.25
N VAL A 105 3.71 9.63 1.21
CA VAL A 105 4.94 8.83 1.28
C VAL A 105 4.62 7.34 1.49
N MET A 106 3.59 7.02 2.28
CA MET A 106 3.09 5.65 2.42
C MET A 106 2.69 5.04 1.07
N GLY A 107 1.86 5.74 0.28
CA GLY A 107 1.46 5.26 -1.04
C GLY A 107 2.62 5.15 -2.03
N LEU A 108 3.55 6.10 -2.00
CA LEU A 108 4.77 6.04 -2.84
C LEU A 108 5.68 4.86 -2.46
N SER A 109 5.74 4.50 -1.18
CA SER A 109 6.51 3.36 -0.71
C SER A 109 5.94 2.05 -1.26
N ASP A 110 4.62 1.91 -1.27
CA ASP A 110 3.94 0.76 -1.89
C ASP A 110 4.20 0.65 -3.40
N LEU A 111 4.03 1.76 -4.13
CA LEU A 111 4.33 1.79 -5.58
C LEU A 111 5.80 1.44 -5.89
N THR A 112 6.72 1.94 -5.06
CA THR A 112 8.15 1.64 -5.20
C THR A 112 8.41 0.15 -5.00
N GLU A 113 7.79 -0.44 -3.99
CA GLU A 113 7.93 -1.86 -3.73
C GLU A 113 7.36 -2.72 -4.85
N ASN A 114 6.14 -2.44 -5.31
CA ASN A 114 5.49 -3.18 -6.39
C ASN A 114 6.36 -3.20 -7.66
N ALA A 115 7.02 -2.09 -7.97
CA ALA A 115 7.93 -1.99 -9.11
C ALA A 115 9.19 -2.85 -8.93
N LEU A 116 9.82 -2.80 -7.75
CA LEU A 116 11.06 -3.55 -7.47
C LEU A 116 10.82 -5.05 -7.32
N VAL A 117 9.70 -5.45 -6.71
CA VAL A 117 9.28 -6.86 -6.62
C VAL A 117 8.97 -7.39 -8.01
N THR A 118 8.20 -6.66 -8.81
CA THR A 118 7.91 -7.06 -10.20
C THR A 118 9.20 -7.26 -10.99
N GLN A 119 10.17 -6.36 -10.86
CA GLN A 119 11.47 -6.50 -11.50
C GLN A 119 12.18 -7.78 -11.04
N SER A 120 12.18 -8.06 -9.72
CA SER A 120 12.87 -9.20 -9.13
C SER A 120 12.22 -10.53 -9.52
N LEU A 121 10.88 -10.61 -9.48
CA LEU A 121 10.14 -11.82 -9.84
C LEU A 121 10.31 -12.17 -11.33
N LEU A 122 10.26 -11.15 -12.21
CA LEU A 122 10.46 -11.36 -13.66
C LEU A 122 11.90 -11.69 -14.03
N ALA A 123 12.88 -11.33 -13.20
CA ALA A 123 14.27 -11.75 -13.40
C ALA A 123 14.47 -13.25 -13.14
N GLY A 124 13.62 -13.85 -12.30
CA GLY A 124 13.69 -15.26 -11.94
C GLY A 124 14.70 -15.57 -10.83
N PRO A 125 14.71 -16.82 -10.33
CA PRO A 125 15.45 -17.21 -9.12
C PRO A 125 16.98 -17.12 -9.25
N ASP A 126 17.50 -17.24 -10.48
CA ASP A 126 18.94 -17.22 -10.78
C ASP A 126 19.52 -15.80 -10.91
N ALA A 127 18.67 -14.78 -11.06
CA ALA A 127 19.06 -13.40 -11.32
C ALA A 127 18.55 -12.42 -10.24
N LEU A 128 18.29 -12.93 -9.02
CA LEU A 128 17.88 -12.09 -7.89
C LEU A 128 19.02 -11.18 -7.43
N ASP A 129 18.80 -9.87 -7.50
CA ASP A 129 19.73 -8.85 -7.00
C ASP A 129 19.44 -8.48 -5.52
N PRO A 130 20.38 -8.74 -4.59
CA PRO A 130 20.19 -8.41 -3.18
C PRO A 130 19.92 -6.92 -2.91
N GLY A 131 20.50 -6.02 -3.72
CA GLY A 131 20.29 -4.57 -3.55
C GLY A 131 18.87 -4.14 -3.90
N THR A 132 18.29 -4.70 -4.96
CA THR A 132 16.90 -4.48 -5.37
C THR A 132 15.92 -5.03 -4.36
N ILE A 133 16.13 -6.26 -3.89
CA ILE A 133 15.28 -6.90 -2.87
C ILE A 133 15.34 -6.14 -1.55
N GLY A 134 16.53 -5.70 -1.11
CA GLY A 134 16.68 -4.90 0.11
C GLY A 134 15.93 -3.57 0.05
N ARG A 135 15.93 -2.88 -1.11
CA ARG A 135 15.16 -1.65 -1.32
C ARG A 135 13.65 -1.91 -1.32
N ALA A 136 13.22 -3.00 -1.97
CA ALA A 136 11.82 -3.41 -1.98
C ALA A 136 11.34 -3.70 -0.55
N SER A 137 12.10 -4.50 0.20
CA SER A 137 11.80 -4.81 1.59
C SER A 137 11.74 -3.56 2.49
N ALA A 138 12.67 -2.62 2.34
CA ALA A 138 12.64 -1.36 3.08
C ALA A 138 11.38 -0.54 2.76
N ALA A 139 10.95 -0.53 1.50
CA ALA A 139 9.71 0.13 1.08
C ALA A 139 8.47 -0.56 1.67
N THR A 140 8.44 -1.90 1.75
CA THR A 140 7.42 -2.68 2.47
C THR A 140 7.34 -2.29 3.95
N MET A 141 8.48 -2.27 4.63
CA MET A 141 8.51 -1.89 6.05
C MET A 141 8.05 -0.45 6.26
N LEU A 142 8.45 0.47 5.37
CA LEU A 142 8.06 1.87 5.46
C LEU A 142 6.55 2.06 5.25
N LYS A 143 5.93 1.44 4.25
CA LYS A 143 4.47 1.54 4.06
C LYS A 143 3.71 0.99 5.26
N TRP A 144 4.14 -0.13 5.81
CA TRP A 144 3.50 -0.75 6.97
C TRP A 144 3.70 0.05 8.26
N LEU A 145 4.81 0.78 8.41
CA LEU A 145 4.99 1.74 9.48
C LEU A 145 4.10 2.98 9.30
N LEU A 146 4.02 3.52 8.09
CA LEU A 146 3.30 4.77 7.83
C LEU A 146 1.77 4.60 7.79
N LEU A 147 1.27 3.40 7.51
CA LEU A 147 -0.17 3.11 7.53
C LEU A 147 -0.83 3.41 8.89
N PRO A 148 -0.41 2.81 10.02
CA PRO A 148 -0.99 3.12 11.32
C PRO A 148 -0.78 4.58 11.71
N VAL A 149 0.37 5.18 11.38
CA VAL A 149 0.61 6.62 11.61
C VAL A 149 -0.42 7.47 10.86
N SER A 150 -0.71 7.16 9.60
CA SER A 150 -1.68 7.89 8.78
C SER A 150 -3.09 7.76 9.35
N ILE A 151 -3.48 6.57 9.83
CA ILE A 151 -4.76 6.34 10.50
C ILE A 151 -4.88 7.19 11.77
N LEU A 152 -3.85 7.20 12.62
CA LEU A 152 -3.83 8.00 13.84
C LEU A 152 -3.93 9.50 13.56
N LEU A 153 -3.22 10.00 12.55
CA LEU A 153 -3.29 11.40 12.12
C LEU A 153 -4.68 11.77 11.60
N LEU A 154 -5.29 10.88 10.83
CA LEU A 154 -6.65 11.07 10.31
C LEU A 154 -7.67 11.16 11.45
N VAL A 155 -7.62 10.22 12.40
CA VAL A 155 -8.47 10.23 13.60
C VAL A 155 -8.26 11.51 14.43
N ALA A 156 -7.01 11.87 14.70
CA ALA A 156 -6.67 13.11 15.41
C ALA A 156 -7.20 14.36 14.71
N THR A 157 -7.25 14.35 13.37
CA THR A 157 -7.82 15.45 12.58
C THR A 157 -9.30 15.65 12.87
N PHE A 158 -10.09 14.58 12.98
CA PHE A 158 -11.51 14.66 13.29
C PHE A 158 -11.79 15.11 14.73
N PHE A 159 -10.96 14.73 15.69
CA PHE A 159 -11.04 15.29 17.05
C PHE A 159 -10.73 16.79 17.07
N LYS A 160 -9.68 17.20 16.35
CA LYS A 160 -9.27 18.61 16.23
C LYS A 160 -10.35 19.47 15.58
N THR A 161 -10.97 19.01 14.49
CA THR A 161 -12.01 19.77 13.79
C THR A 161 -13.27 19.91 14.63
N ARG A 162 -13.68 18.84 15.34
CA ARG A 162 -14.80 18.88 16.30
C ARG A 162 -14.55 19.89 17.43
N ALA A 163 -13.36 19.90 18.02
CA ALA A 163 -13.02 20.81 19.12
C ALA A 163 -12.98 22.29 18.71
N ARG A 164 -12.75 22.60 17.42
CA ARG A 164 -12.88 23.98 16.89
C ARG A 164 -14.33 24.37 16.71
N ALA A 165 -15.18 23.46 16.22
CA ALA A 165 -16.61 23.71 16.01
C ALA A 165 -17.37 23.94 17.33
N SER A 166 -16.92 23.38 18.46
CA SER A 166 -17.55 23.61 19.76
C SER A 166 -17.12 24.91 20.46
N LYS A 167 -16.14 25.64 19.91
CA LYS A 167 -15.58 26.86 20.50
C LYS A 167 -15.98 28.15 19.77
N GLY A 168 -16.67 28.05 18.64
CA GLY A 168 -17.23 29.16 17.88
C GLY A 168 -18.75 29.09 17.91
#